data_AF-A0A660XE09-F1
#
_entry.id   AF-A0A660XE09-F1
#
_cell.length_a   1.000
_cell.length_b   1.000
_cell.length_c   1.000
_cell.angle_alpha   90.00
_cell.angle_beta   90.00
_cell.angle_gamma   90.00
#
_symmetry.space_group_name_H-M   'P 1'
#
loop_
_entity.id
_entity.type
_entity.pdbx_description
1 polymer ?
#
loop_
_entity_poly.entity_id
_entity_poly.type
_entity_poly.pdbx_seq_one_letter_code
_entity_poly.pdbx_strand_id
1 'polypeptide(L)'
;MNKENKIKITPAKGRPMLNWVGKKPLDYVKGFPAQLVEVFDPLNTGKIIETPTSDILKDNWQNLLFHGDNKDVLATLLELGFRGKIDLIYIDPPFKSGADYVRKVELRGLKTLGKIEEDEASILQQTMYFDIWNNDTYLQFMYERLMLLKELLAETGSIYVHLDWHVGHYIKLLMDEVFGQDNFRN
;
A
#
# COMPACT_ATOMS: atom_id res chain seq x y z
N MET A 1 4.84 -23.81 17.66
CA MET A 1 3.79 -23.75 16.60
C MET A 1 3.40 -22.28 16.43
N ASN A 2 3.94 -21.60 15.43
CA ASN A 2 3.50 -20.24 15.10
C ASN A 2 2.06 -20.31 14.60
N LYS A 3 1.10 -19.76 15.36
CA LYS A 3 -0.18 -19.37 14.78
C LYS A 3 0.17 -18.40 13.65
N GLU A 4 -0.12 -18.77 12.41
CA GLU A 4 -0.07 -17.80 11.33
C GLU A 4 -1.04 -16.68 11.71
N ASN A 5 -0.53 -15.49 12.04
CA ASN A 5 -1.33 -14.30 12.28
C ASN A 5 -2.00 -13.91 10.94
N LYS A 6 -3.14 -14.54 10.65
CA LYS A 6 -3.99 -14.22 9.52
C LYS A 6 -4.99 -13.16 9.96
N ILE A 7 -4.90 -11.99 9.37
CA ILE A 7 -5.83 -10.89 9.59
C ILE A 7 -7.03 -11.12 8.69
N LYS A 8 -8.22 -11.25 9.27
CA LYS A 8 -9.46 -11.36 8.50
C LYS A 8 -9.83 -10.02 7.88
N ILE A 9 -10.17 -10.02 6.61
CA ILE A 9 -10.61 -8.84 5.87
C ILE A 9 -12.12 -8.94 5.63
N THR A 10 -12.83 -7.83 5.80
CA THR A 10 -14.26 -7.78 5.53
C THR A 10 -14.48 -7.85 4.02
N PRO A 11 -15.37 -8.73 3.52
CA PRO A 11 -15.69 -8.77 2.10
C PRO A 11 -16.24 -7.44 1.59
N ALA A 12 -15.99 -7.14 0.32
CA ALA A 12 -16.64 -6.04 -0.38
C ALA A 12 -18.16 -6.24 -0.35
N LYS A 13 -18.91 -5.17 -0.06
CA LYS A 13 -20.38 -5.21 0.06
C LYS A 13 -21.08 -4.35 -1.00
N GLY A 14 -20.35 -3.50 -1.71
CA GLY A 14 -20.91 -2.66 -2.75
C GLY A 14 -21.46 -3.49 -3.91
N ARG A 15 -22.57 -3.04 -4.47
CA ARG A 15 -23.17 -3.59 -5.68
C ARG A 15 -23.42 -2.45 -6.65
N PRO A 16 -23.16 -2.61 -7.97
CA PRO A 16 -22.68 -3.81 -8.66
C PRO A 16 -21.19 -4.14 -8.40
N MET A 17 -20.78 -5.38 -8.68
CA MET A 17 -19.38 -5.83 -8.57
C MET A 17 -18.72 -5.90 -9.95
N LEU A 18 -17.49 -5.40 -10.07
CA LEU A 18 -16.70 -5.48 -11.30
C LEU A 18 -16.07 -6.89 -11.42
N ASN A 19 -16.19 -7.54 -12.58
CA ASN A 19 -15.62 -8.88 -12.80
C ASN A 19 -14.48 -8.82 -13.83
N TRP A 20 -13.44 -9.64 -13.62
CA TRP A 20 -12.33 -9.87 -14.55
C TRP A 20 -11.78 -11.28 -14.38
N VAL A 21 -10.95 -11.74 -15.33
CA VAL A 21 -10.44 -13.11 -15.29
C VAL A 21 -9.44 -13.24 -14.16
N GLY A 22 -9.67 -14.21 -13.28
CA GLY A 22 -8.77 -14.47 -12.16
C GLY A 22 -8.91 -13.51 -10.98
N LYS A 23 -10.02 -12.75 -10.88
CA LYS A 23 -10.37 -11.99 -9.68
C LYS A 23 -10.32 -12.88 -8.44
N LYS A 24 -9.50 -12.52 -7.46
CA LYS A 24 -9.37 -13.24 -6.18
C LYS A 24 -9.88 -12.37 -5.03
N PRO A 25 -10.83 -12.87 -4.22
CA PRO A 25 -11.20 -12.19 -2.99
C PRO A 25 -10.00 -12.14 -2.03
N LEU A 26 -9.91 -11.08 -1.25
CA LEU A 26 -8.91 -10.94 -0.20
C LEU A 26 -9.60 -11.23 1.14
N ASP A 27 -9.73 -12.50 1.49
CA ASP A 27 -10.39 -12.92 2.74
C ASP A 27 -9.46 -12.77 3.96
N TYR A 28 -8.16 -13.00 3.73
CA TYR A 28 -7.12 -12.92 4.73
C TYR A 28 -5.85 -12.30 4.15
N VAL A 29 -5.15 -11.56 4.99
CA VAL A 29 -3.77 -11.11 4.72
C VAL A 29 -2.87 -11.54 5.87
N LYS A 30 -1.60 -11.76 5.54
CA LYS A 30 -0.55 -12.02 6.53
C LYS A 30 0.29 -10.75 6.63
N GLY A 31 0.46 -10.22 7.84
CA GLY A 31 1.45 -9.17 8.06
C GLY A 31 2.86 -9.73 7.85
N PHE A 32 3.66 -9.05 7.06
CA PHE A 32 5.10 -9.21 7.09
C PHE A 32 5.69 -8.03 7.88
N PRO A 33 6.85 -8.17 8.52
CA PRO A 33 7.47 -7.05 9.22
C PRO A 33 7.79 -5.93 8.22
N ALA A 34 6.98 -4.88 8.21
CA ALA A 34 7.31 -3.64 7.54
C ALA A 34 8.50 -3.00 8.27
N GLN A 35 9.47 -2.48 7.52
CA GLN A 35 10.58 -1.78 8.12
C GLN A 35 10.12 -0.36 8.48
N LEU A 36 9.94 -0.08 9.77
CA LEU A 36 9.80 1.28 10.28
C LEU A 36 11.17 1.96 10.11
N VAL A 37 11.23 2.95 9.22
CA VAL A 37 12.48 3.64 8.85
C VAL A 37 12.69 4.87 9.70
N GLU A 38 11.61 5.64 9.90
CA GLU A 38 11.70 6.92 10.59
C GLU A 38 10.49 7.12 11.49
N VAL A 39 10.79 7.71 12.64
CA VAL A 39 9.81 8.13 13.64
C VAL A 39 10.15 9.58 13.96
N PHE A 40 9.25 10.49 13.61
CA PHE A 40 9.41 11.92 13.89
C PHE A 40 8.43 12.34 14.98
N ASP A 41 8.95 12.88 16.08
CA ASP A 41 8.18 13.38 17.21
C ASP A 41 7.98 14.90 17.09
N PRO A 42 6.82 15.37 16.56
CA PRO A 42 6.57 16.80 16.42
C PRO A 42 6.40 17.51 17.77
N LEU A 43 6.14 16.79 18.85
CA LEU A 43 5.87 17.34 20.18
C LEU A 43 7.12 17.37 21.06
N ASN A 44 8.26 16.85 20.59
CA ASN A 44 9.53 16.78 21.31
C ASN A 44 9.40 16.17 22.72
N THR A 45 8.62 15.11 22.85
CA THR A 45 8.39 14.40 24.11
C THR A 45 9.60 13.62 24.60
N GLY A 46 10.54 13.30 23.69
CA GLY A 46 11.73 12.50 23.99
C GLY A 46 11.44 11.00 24.14
N LYS A 47 10.21 10.55 23.86
CA LYS A 47 9.82 9.14 23.91
C LYS A 47 10.05 8.47 22.56
N ILE A 48 11.08 7.63 22.45
CA ILE A 48 11.31 6.81 21.25
C ILE A 48 10.38 5.60 21.30
N ILE A 49 9.58 5.39 20.26
CA ILE A 49 8.68 4.25 20.15
C ILE A 49 9.33 3.16 19.28
N GLU A 50 9.59 1.99 19.87
CA GLU A 50 10.11 0.82 19.12
C GLU A 50 9.01 0.14 18.28
N THR A 51 7.78 0.06 18.80
CA THR A 51 6.63 -0.52 18.10
C THR A 51 5.43 0.42 18.16
N PRO A 52 5.07 1.10 17.06
CA PRO A 52 4.07 2.15 17.06
C PRO A 52 2.66 1.59 16.95
N THR A 53 2.14 1.01 18.03
CA THR A 53 0.73 0.58 18.09
C THR A 53 -0.20 1.80 18.17
N SER A 54 -1.43 1.63 17.68
CA SER A 54 -2.45 2.69 17.69
C SER A 54 -2.71 3.28 19.10
N ASP A 55 -2.72 2.44 20.14
CA ASP A 55 -2.95 2.87 21.52
C ASP A 55 -1.79 3.73 22.05
N ILE A 56 -0.53 3.41 21.69
CA ILE A 56 0.63 4.19 22.11
C ILE A 56 0.62 5.57 21.43
N LEU A 57 0.30 5.63 20.13
CA LEU A 57 0.29 6.89 19.38
C LEU A 57 -0.85 7.83 19.77
N LYS A 58 -1.94 7.29 20.34
CA LYS A 58 -3.07 8.11 20.80
C LYS A 58 -2.65 9.17 21.83
N ASP A 59 -1.77 8.78 22.76
CA ASP A 59 -1.30 9.66 23.84
C ASP A 59 0.10 10.24 23.55
N ASN A 60 0.72 9.86 22.44
CA ASN A 60 2.07 10.26 22.05
C ASN A 60 2.21 10.29 20.52
N TRP A 61 1.57 11.28 19.88
CA TRP A 61 1.52 11.35 18.42
C TRP A 61 2.92 11.49 17.81
N GLN A 62 3.23 10.62 16.84
CA GLN A 62 4.47 10.63 16.07
C GLN A 62 4.16 10.34 14.60
N ASN A 63 4.93 10.96 13.70
CA ASN A 63 4.86 10.68 12.28
C ASN A 63 5.73 9.45 11.97
N LEU A 64 5.20 8.54 11.16
CA LEU A 64 5.84 7.26 10.86
C LEU A 64 6.16 7.15 9.37
N LEU A 65 7.35 6.67 9.04
CA LEU A 65 7.74 6.30 7.68
C LEU A 65 8.05 4.81 7.62
N PHE A 66 7.32 4.07 6.78
CA PHE A 66 7.53 2.66 6.54
C PHE A 66 8.14 2.42 5.16
N HIS A 67 9.02 1.42 5.06
CA HIS A 67 9.57 0.93 3.79
C HIS A 67 9.20 -0.54 3.57
N GLY A 68 8.68 -0.83 2.38
CA GLY A 68 8.26 -2.16 1.95
C GLY A 68 7.20 -2.09 0.84
N ASP A 69 6.69 -3.24 0.43
CA ASP A 69 5.48 -3.26 -0.40
C ASP A 69 4.30 -2.74 0.42
N ASN A 70 3.53 -1.83 -0.17
CA ASN A 70 2.42 -1.19 0.54
C ASN A 70 1.35 -2.17 1.01
N LYS A 71 1.09 -3.30 0.32
CA LYS A 71 0.11 -4.29 0.78
C LYS A 71 0.55 -4.90 2.12
N ASP A 72 1.84 -5.19 2.26
CA ASP A 72 2.40 -5.76 3.48
C ASP A 72 2.41 -4.73 4.60
N VAL A 73 2.79 -3.48 4.32
CA VAL A 73 2.74 -2.36 5.28
C VAL A 73 1.31 -2.13 5.78
N LEU A 74 0.32 -2.10 4.89
CA LEU A 74 -1.09 -1.93 5.24
C LEU A 74 -1.58 -3.10 6.13
N ALA A 75 -1.12 -4.33 5.86
CA ALA A 75 -1.40 -5.47 6.72
C ALA A 75 -0.76 -5.31 8.10
N THR A 76 0.51 -4.87 8.19
CA THR A 76 1.17 -4.57 9.47
C THR A 76 0.41 -3.52 10.27
N LEU A 77 -0.08 -2.46 9.63
CA LEU A 77 -0.89 -1.43 10.32
C LEU A 77 -2.18 -2.02 10.93
N LEU A 78 -2.81 -2.99 10.25
CA LEU A 78 -3.95 -3.70 10.84
C LEU A 78 -3.53 -4.53 12.07
N GLU A 79 -2.34 -5.15 12.08
CA GLU A 79 -1.81 -5.87 13.24
C GLU A 79 -1.48 -4.93 14.41
N LEU A 80 -1.01 -3.71 14.11
CA LEU A 80 -0.69 -2.66 15.07
C LEU A 80 -1.95 -1.93 15.63
N GLY A 81 -3.15 -2.36 15.22
CA GLY A 81 -4.42 -1.89 15.77
C GLY A 81 -5.04 -0.68 15.06
N PHE A 82 -4.57 -0.29 13.87
CA PHE A 82 -5.09 0.88 13.14
C PHE A 82 -6.41 0.66 12.40
N ARG A 83 -7.06 -0.49 12.59
CA ARG A 83 -8.36 -0.78 11.97
C ARG A 83 -9.40 0.28 12.37
N GLY A 84 -9.98 0.95 11.38
CA GLY A 84 -10.98 2.01 11.58
C GLY A 84 -10.44 3.25 12.29
N LYS A 85 -9.13 3.53 12.20
CA LYS A 85 -8.48 4.65 12.91
C LYS A 85 -7.99 5.78 12.00
N ILE A 86 -8.01 5.60 10.69
CA ILE A 86 -7.47 6.58 9.75
C ILE A 86 -8.59 7.49 9.24
N ASP A 87 -8.50 8.79 9.54
CA ASP A 87 -9.50 9.78 9.12
C ASP A 87 -9.36 10.19 7.64
N LEU A 88 -8.13 10.20 7.12
CA LEU A 88 -7.84 10.64 5.77
C LEU A 88 -6.78 9.74 5.12
N ILE A 89 -7.09 9.28 3.91
CA ILE A 89 -6.18 8.55 3.04
C ILE A 89 -6.03 9.33 1.74
N TYR A 90 -4.79 9.56 1.32
CA TYR A 90 -4.48 10.06 -0.02
C TYR A 90 -3.53 9.07 -0.70
N ILE A 91 -3.87 8.66 -1.92
CA ILE A 91 -3.01 7.80 -2.74
C ILE A 91 -2.90 8.33 -4.17
N ASP A 92 -1.73 8.14 -4.75
CA ASP A 92 -1.41 8.45 -6.15
C ASP A 92 -0.89 7.17 -6.83
N PRO A 93 -1.78 6.23 -7.19
CA PRO A 93 -1.40 4.96 -7.80
C PRO A 93 -0.87 5.15 -9.23
N PRO A 94 -0.13 4.18 -9.79
CA PRO A 94 0.31 4.24 -11.18
C PRO A 94 -0.88 4.35 -12.15
N PHE A 95 -0.74 5.21 -13.15
CA PHE A 95 -1.80 5.57 -14.10
C PHE A 95 -1.99 4.60 -15.27
N LYS A 96 -1.16 3.55 -15.39
CA LYS A 96 -1.23 2.62 -16.52
C LYS A 96 -1.02 3.33 -17.87
N SER A 97 -0.06 4.25 -17.93
CA SER A 97 0.24 5.06 -19.13
C SER A 97 1.07 4.28 -20.17
N GLY A 98 1.51 3.07 -19.83
CA GLY A 98 2.38 2.24 -20.65
C GLY A 98 3.84 2.68 -20.61
N ALA A 99 4.22 3.50 -19.62
CA ALA A 99 5.58 3.99 -19.43
C ALA A 99 6.25 3.22 -18.30
N ASP A 100 7.32 2.50 -18.60
CA ASP A 100 8.13 1.82 -17.60
C ASP A 100 8.75 2.82 -16.61
N TYR A 101 8.17 2.93 -15.41
CA TYR A 101 8.79 3.65 -14.28
C TYR A 101 9.91 2.80 -13.66
N VAL A 102 10.93 2.50 -14.46
CA VAL A 102 12.16 1.84 -14.00
C VAL A 102 13.11 2.92 -13.48
N ARG A 103 13.25 3.00 -12.16
CA ARG A 103 14.32 3.81 -11.57
C ARG A 103 15.64 3.02 -11.70
N LYS A 104 16.52 3.48 -12.59
CA LYS A 104 17.91 2.99 -12.62
C LYS A 104 18.62 3.50 -11.36
N VAL A 105 19.00 2.60 -10.46
CA VAL A 105 19.83 2.93 -9.31
C VAL A 105 21.27 2.61 -9.67
N GLU A 106 22.09 3.65 -9.83
CA GLU A 106 23.54 3.49 -9.91
C GLU A 106 24.10 3.35 -8.49
N LEU A 107 24.62 2.17 -8.16
CA LEU A 107 25.34 1.97 -6.91
C LEU A 107 26.68 2.71 -6.97
N ARG A 108 26.76 3.90 -6.38
CA ARG A 108 28.04 4.59 -6.14
C ARG A 108 28.84 3.82 -5.09
N GLY A 109 29.87 3.08 -5.52
CA GLY A 109 30.83 2.45 -4.61
C GLY A 109 31.43 1.11 -5.07
N LEU A 110 30.84 0.44 -6.06
CA LEU A 110 31.37 -0.86 -6.54
C LEU A 110 32.68 -0.74 -7.36
N LYS A 111 33.09 0.46 -7.77
CA LYS A 111 34.34 0.65 -8.52
C LYS A 111 35.61 0.41 -7.70
N THR A 112 35.53 0.38 -6.36
CA THR A 112 36.70 0.29 -5.48
C THR A 112 37.04 -1.14 -5.06
N LEU A 113 36.11 -2.08 -5.21
CA LEU A 113 36.36 -3.52 -5.01
C LEU A 113 36.73 -4.14 -6.36
N GLY A 114 37.96 -3.85 -6.80
CA GLY A 114 38.50 -4.33 -8.06
C GLY A 114 38.44 -5.85 -8.17
N LYS A 115 37.48 -6.34 -8.97
CA LYS A 115 37.48 -7.58 -9.79
C LYS A 115 36.03 -7.95 -10.12
N ILE A 116 35.43 -7.25 -11.07
CA ILE A 116 34.40 -7.83 -11.92
C ILE A 116 34.69 -7.31 -13.33
N GLU A 117 34.84 -8.24 -14.26
CA GLU A 117 35.05 -7.99 -15.68
C GLU A 117 33.88 -7.19 -16.27
N GLU A 118 34.15 -6.60 -17.42
CA GLU A 118 33.41 -5.55 -18.09
C GLU A 118 32.08 -6.03 -18.69
N ASP A 119 31.25 -6.74 -17.93
CA ASP A 119 29.93 -7.20 -18.36
C ASP A 119 28.87 -6.92 -17.28
N GLU A 120 27.95 -6.01 -17.61
CA GLU A 120 26.58 -5.84 -17.06
C GLU A 120 26.34 -5.68 -15.54
N ALA A 121 27.37 -5.62 -14.69
CA ALA A 121 27.20 -5.85 -13.24
C ALA A 121 26.99 -4.63 -12.31
N SER A 122 26.67 -3.41 -12.78
CA SER A 122 26.51 -2.25 -11.85
C SER A 122 25.21 -1.46 -11.95
N ILE A 123 24.21 -1.97 -12.66
CA ILE A 123 22.86 -1.40 -12.65
C ILE A 123 21.95 -2.40 -11.94
N LEU A 124 21.78 -2.25 -10.63
CA LEU A 124 20.62 -2.85 -9.97
C LEU A 124 19.40 -2.06 -10.43
N GLN A 125 18.68 -2.60 -11.42
CA GLN A 125 17.34 -2.15 -11.72
C GLN A 125 16.43 -2.62 -10.59
N GLN A 126 16.08 -1.72 -9.68
CA GLN A 126 14.98 -1.98 -8.76
C GLN A 126 13.70 -1.66 -9.52
N THR A 127 13.07 -2.69 -10.08
CA THR A 127 11.75 -2.58 -10.70
C THR A 127 10.75 -2.19 -9.61
N MET A 128 10.30 -0.94 -9.61
CA MET A 128 9.34 -0.46 -8.61
C MET A 128 7.94 -0.97 -8.94
N TYR A 129 7.46 -0.82 -10.18
CA TYR A 129 6.24 -1.45 -10.73
C TYR A 129 6.34 -1.58 -12.28
N PHE A 130 5.79 -2.63 -12.89
CA PHE A 130 5.74 -2.77 -14.35
C PHE A 130 4.53 -2.02 -14.91
N ASP A 131 4.64 -0.90 -15.62
CA ASP A 131 3.45 -0.19 -16.13
C ASP A 131 2.74 -0.90 -17.29
N ILE A 132 3.27 -2.06 -17.71
CA ILE A 132 2.68 -2.98 -18.68
C ILE A 132 1.81 -4.01 -17.96
N TRP A 133 0.76 -3.53 -17.27
CA TRP A 133 -0.24 -4.43 -16.68
C TRP A 133 -1.31 -4.76 -17.73
N ASN A 134 -1.62 -6.03 -17.94
CA ASN A 134 -2.96 -6.38 -18.46
C ASN A 134 -4.01 -5.80 -17.49
N ASN A 135 -5.14 -5.30 -18.01
CA ASN A 135 -6.19 -4.65 -17.19
C ASN A 135 -6.48 -5.43 -15.90
N ASP A 136 -6.68 -6.73 -16.04
CA ASP A 136 -7.03 -7.65 -14.95
C ASP A 136 -6.01 -7.66 -13.80
N THR A 137 -4.71 -7.62 -14.11
CA THR A 137 -3.66 -7.66 -13.07
C THR A 137 -3.59 -6.34 -12.31
N TYR A 138 -3.77 -5.20 -13.01
CA TYR A 138 -3.85 -3.88 -12.37
C TYR A 138 -5.09 -3.77 -11.48
N LEU A 139 -6.25 -4.26 -11.94
CA LEU A 139 -7.48 -4.30 -11.15
C LEU A 139 -7.30 -5.16 -9.90
N GLN A 140 -6.66 -6.32 -10.01
CA GLN A 140 -6.35 -7.15 -8.84
C GLN A 140 -5.41 -6.43 -7.87
N PHE A 141 -4.35 -5.79 -8.37
CA PHE A 141 -3.40 -5.03 -7.57
C PHE A 141 -4.09 -3.92 -6.76
N MET A 142 -4.95 -3.13 -7.42
CA MET A 142 -5.69 -2.04 -6.80
C MET A 142 -6.78 -2.55 -5.86
N TYR A 143 -7.52 -3.58 -6.25
CA TYR A 143 -8.57 -4.18 -5.44
C TYR A 143 -8.05 -4.62 -4.07
N GLU A 144 -6.93 -5.34 -4.03
CA GLU A 144 -6.34 -5.79 -2.75
C GLU A 144 -5.96 -4.63 -1.83
N ARG A 145 -5.44 -3.53 -2.38
CA ARG A 145 -5.03 -2.35 -1.62
C ARG A 145 -6.24 -1.55 -1.13
N LEU A 146 -7.22 -1.32 -1.99
CA LEU A 146 -8.46 -0.64 -1.61
C LEU A 146 -9.20 -1.39 -0.50
N MET A 147 -9.22 -2.73 -0.54
CA MET A 147 -9.78 -3.56 0.53
C MET A 147 -9.08 -3.34 1.87
N LEU A 148 -7.74 -3.27 1.90
CA LEU A 148 -6.99 -3.00 3.12
C LEU A 148 -7.17 -1.55 3.62
N LEU A 149 -7.13 -0.57 2.71
CA LEU A 149 -7.35 0.84 3.03
C LEU A 149 -8.75 1.05 3.64
N LYS A 150 -9.77 0.36 3.12
CA LYS A 150 -11.12 0.37 3.66
C LYS A 150 -11.22 -0.20 5.08
N GLU A 151 -10.36 -1.16 5.45
CA GLU A 151 -10.33 -1.67 6.83
C GLU A 151 -9.62 -0.70 7.80
N LEU A 152 -8.67 0.10 7.30
CA LEU A 152 -7.96 1.10 8.09
C LEU A 152 -8.77 2.40 8.26
N LEU A 153 -9.58 2.76 7.26
CA LEU A 153 -10.37 3.97 7.23
C LEU A 153 -11.42 4.00 8.34
N ALA A 154 -11.49 5.10 9.09
CA ALA A 154 -12.54 5.36 10.07
C ALA A 154 -13.91 5.46 9.39
N GLU A 155 -14.99 5.24 10.14
CA GLU A 155 -16.37 5.30 9.62
C GLU A 155 -16.72 6.69 9.05
N THR A 156 -16.15 7.75 9.62
CA THR A 156 -16.29 9.14 9.16
C THR A 156 -15.14 9.58 8.25
N GLY A 157 -14.21 8.68 7.93
CA GLY A 157 -13.02 8.99 7.17
C GLY A 157 -13.27 9.18 5.68
N SER A 158 -12.29 9.74 4.98
CA SER A 158 -12.34 9.93 3.53
C SER A 158 -11.07 9.44 2.84
N ILE A 159 -11.22 8.94 1.62
CA ILE A 159 -10.12 8.53 0.76
C ILE A 159 -10.16 9.33 -0.54
N TYR A 160 -9.00 9.85 -0.93
CA TYR A 160 -8.76 10.54 -2.20
C TYR A 160 -7.79 9.72 -3.02
N VAL A 161 -8.18 9.43 -4.27
CA VAL A 161 -7.37 8.68 -5.22
C VAL A 161 -7.10 9.59 -6.40
N HIS A 162 -5.83 9.96 -6.60
CA HIS A 162 -5.43 10.74 -7.75
C HIS A 162 -5.36 9.82 -8.98
N LEU A 163 -6.09 10.18 -10.05
CA LEU A 163 -6.28 9.35 -11.23
C LEU A 163 -6.23 10.20 -12.50
N ASP A 164 -5.79 9.58 -13.58
CA ASP A 164 -5.93 10.13 -14.93
C ASP A 164 -7.04 9.41 -15.71
N TRP A 165 -7.21 9.82 -16.97
CA TRP A 165 -8.28 9.33 -17.84
C TRP A 165 -8.11 7.88 -18.31
N HIS A 166 -6.93 7.27 -18.17
CA HIS A 166 -6.69 5.89 -18.62
C HIS A 166 -7.37 4.87 -17.70
N VAL A 167 -7.38 5.14 -16.39
CA VAL A 167 -7.84 4.20 -15.35
C VAL A 167 -9.02 4.70 -14.52
N GLY A 168 -9.37 5.99 -14.63
CA GLY A 168 -10.38 6.63 -13.78
C GLY A 168 -11.71 5.86 -13.67
N HIS A 169 -12.28 5.43 -14.79
CA HIS A 169 -13.54 4.69 -14.82
C HIS A 169 -13.44 3.30 -14.17
N TYR A 170 -12.32 2.60 -14.37
CA TYR A 170 -12.11 1.28 -13.76
C TYR A 170 -11.95 1.38 -12.24
N ILE A 171 -11.15 2.35 -11.77
CA ILE A 171 -10.95 2.55 -10.33
C ILE A 171 -12.23 3.04 -9.67
N LYS A 172 -13.01 3.91 -10.31
CA LYS A 172 -14.31 4.33 -9.81
C LYS A 172 -15.24 3.13 -9.54
N LEU A 173 -15.34 2.19 -10.49
CA LEU A 173 -16.14 0.99 -10.31
C LEU A 173 -15.61 0.08 -9.19
N LEU A 174 -14.29 -0.04 -9.05
CA LEU A 174 -13.69 -0.75 -7.91
C LEU A 174 -13.99 -0.07 -6.57
N MET A 175 -13.97 1.26 -6.53
CA MET A 175 -14.31 2.02 -5.33
C MET A 175 -15.79 1.83 -4.96
N ASP A 176 -16.70 1.81 -5.94
CA ASP A 176 -18.12 1.51 -5.69
C ASP A 176 -18.32 0.12 -5.11
N GLU A 177 -17.57 -0.86 -5.58
CA GLU A 177 -17.61 -2.22 -5.05
C GLU A 177 -17.08 -2.30 -3.61
N VAL A 178 -15.93 -1.68 -3.34
CA VAL A 178 -15.23 -1.79 -2.04
C VAL A 178 -15.89 -0.92 -0.97
N PHE A 179 -16.20 0.33 -1.30
CA PHE A 179 -16.71 1.34 -0.36
C PHE A 179 -18.22 1.50 -0.43
N GLY A 180 -18.88 1.04 -1.50
CA GLY A 180 -20.30 1.27 -1.75
C GLY A 180 -20.56 2.55 -2.52
N GLN A 181 -21.43 2.48 -3.52
CA GLN A 181 -21.76 3.61 -4.40
C GLN A 181 -22.31 4.83 -3.64
N ASP A 182 -23.10 4.62 -2.59
CA ASP A 182 -23.71 5.69 -1.80
C ASP A 182 -22.67 6.54 -1.02
N ASN A 183 -21.45 6.02 -0.88
CA ASN A 183 -20.35 6.72 -0.21
C ASN A 183 -19.50 7.57 -1.17
N PHE A 184 -19.80 7.55 -2.47
CA PHE A 184 -19.09 8.39 -3.45
C PHE A 184 -19.41 9.87 -3.24
N ARG A 185 -18.37 10.72 -3.29
CA ARG A 185 -18.51 12.16 -3.08
C ARG A 185 -18.27 12.99 -4.35
N ASN A 186 -17.16 12.75 -5.08
CA ASN A 186 -16.75 13.52 -6.26
C ASN A 186 -15.87 12.69 -7.20
#